data_AF-A0A7V4JPM6-F1
#
_entry.id   AF-A0A7V4JPM6-F1
#
_cell.length_a   1.000
_cell.length_b   1.000
_cell.length_c   1.000
_cell.angle_alpha   90.00
_cell.angle_beta   90.00
_cell.angle_gamma   90.00
#
_symmetry.space_group_name_H-M   'P 1'
#
loop_
_entity.id
_entity.type
_entity.pdbx_description
1 polymer ?
#
loop_
_entity_poly.entity_id
_entity_poly.type
_entity_poly.pdbx_seq_one_letter_code
_entity_poly.pdbx_strand_id
1 'polypeptide(L)'
;MEIHIIFLYLAILLFFARLTGDIFAKFGIPSVLGEIFVGILLGQSVLGIIPLNDVMRLLAELGIILLLFHIGLEADLKQLKQAGFSATTVAIIGALFPMVTGFLVSYYVFNYPLITGLFIGGTLTATSIGITIRVLEDIGKIKERFA
;
A
#
# COMPACT_ATOMS: atom_id res chain seq x y z
N MET A 1 17.30 3.06 -21.79
CA MET A 1 16.27 2.12 -22.27
C MET A 1 15.54 2.80 -23.41
N GLU A 2 15.39 2.12 -24.55
CA GLU A 2 14.64 2.72 -25.67
C GLU A 2 13.16 2.89 -25.30
N ILE A 3 12.55 3.98 -25.77
CA ILE A 3 11.21 4.39 -25.33
C ILE A 3 10.15 3.31 -25.62
N HIS A 4 10.30 2.60 -26.73
CA HIS A 4 9.38 1.55 -27.16
C HIS A 4 9.37 0.35 -26.20
N ILE A 5 10.52 0.03 -25.58
CA ILE A 5 10.64 -1.05 -24.58
C ILE A 5 9.87 -0.67 -23.31
N ILE A 6 9.88 0.62 -22.93
CA ILE A 6 9.14 1.11 -21.77
C ILE A 6 7.63 0.91 -21.98
N PHE A 7 7.13 1.31 -23.15
CA PHE A 7 5.73 1.11 -23.51
C PHE A 7 5.35 -0.37 -23.57
N LEU A 8 6.24 -1.23 -24.07
CA LEU A 8 6.02 -2.67 -24.07
C LEU A 8 5.88 -3.22 -22.65
N TYR A 9 6.78 -2.85 -21.73
CA TYR A 9 6.68 -3.29 -20.33
C TYR A 9 5.44 -2.75 -19.64
N LEU A 10 5.05 -1.50 -19.89
CA LEU A 10 3.80 -0.95 -19.37
C LEU A 10 2.58 -1.70 -19.92
N ALA A 11 2.54 -2.00 -21.22
CA ALA A 11 1.46 -2.77 -21.82
C ALA A 11 1.34 -4.17 -21.19
N ILE A 12 2.47 -4.85 -21.00
CA ILE A 12 2.54 -6.16 -20.33
C ILE A 12 2.04 -6.04 -18.89
N LEU A 13 2.55 -5.08 -18.11
CA LEU A 13 2.12 -4.87 -16.72
C LEU A 13 0.63 -4.62 -16.63
N LEU A 14 0.12 -3.65 -17.39
CA LEU A 14 -1.30 -3.28 -17.36
C LEU A 14 -2.19 -4.43 -17.81
N PHE A 15 -1.80 -5.16 -18.86
CA PHE A 15 -2.56 -6.32 -19.35
C PHE A 15 -2.66 -7.42 -18.30
N PHE A 16 -1.51 -7.88 -17.76
CA PHE A 16 -1.51 -8.97 -16.79
C PHE A 16 -2.07 -8.55 -15.43
N ALA A 17 -1.81 -7.32 -14.99
CA ALA A 17 -2.39 -6.76 -13.77
C ALA A 17 -3.92 -6.73 -13.87
N ARG A 18 -4.47 -6.24 -14.98
CA ARG A 18 -5.92 -6.24 -15.20
C ARG A 18 -6.49 -7.65 -15.26
N LEU A 19 -5.86 -8.55 -16.03
CA LEU A 19 -6.30 -9.93 -16.17
C LEU A 19 -6.35 -10.64 -14.81
N THR A 20 -5.27 -10.52 -14.02
CA THR A 20 -5.17 -11.20 -12.72
C THR A 20 -6.06 -10.54 -11.67
N GLY A 21 -6.17 -9.20 -11.68
CA GLY A 21 -7.11 -8.48 -10.83
C GLY A 21 -8.56 -8.92 -11.06
N ASP A 22 -8.99 -9.03 -12.31
CA ASP A 22 -10.33 -9.52 -12.67
C ASP A 22 -10.54 -10.98 -12.25
N ILE A 23 -9.51 -11.83 -12.35
CA ILE A 23 -9.56 -13.21 -11.86
C ILE A 23 -9.71 -13.24 -10.34
N PHE A 24 -8.93 -12.45 -9.60
CA PHE A 24 -8.98 -12.38 -8.14
C PHE A 24 -10.34 -11.88 -7.66
N ALA A 25 -10.88 -10.84 -8.29
CA ALA A 25 -12.21 -10.32 -8.00
C ALA A 25 -13.30 -11.39 -8.16
N LYS A 26 -13.22 -12.25 -9.19
CA LYS A 26 -14.15 -13.38 -9.37
C LYS A 26 -14.14 -14.38 -8.21
N PHE A 27 -13.02 -14.50 -7.51
CA PHE A 27 -12.87 -15.35 -6.32
C PHE A 27 -13.15 -14.60 -5.01
N GLY A 28 -13.62 -13.35 -5.05
CA GLY A 28 -13.87 -12.54 -3.86
C GLY A 28 -12.61 -11.99 -3.19
N ILE A 29 -11.48 -11.99 -3.91
CA ILE A 29 -10.20 -11.44 -3.44
C ILE A 29 -10.07 -10.01 -4.00
N PRO A 30 -9.61 -9.01 -3.21
CA PRO A 30 -9.40 -7.65 -3.71
C PRO A 30 -8.49 -7.63 -4.94
N SER A 31 -8.93 -6.92 -5.98
CA SER A 31 -8.26 -6.82 -7.28
C SER A 31 -6.80 -6.37 -7.14
N VAL A 32 -6.54 -5.42 -6.24
CA VAL A 32 -5.19 -4.92 -5.95
C VAL A 32 -4.20 -6.02 -5.59
N LEU A 33 -4.64 -7.12 -4.96
CA LEU A 33 -3.75 -8.24 -4.63
C LEU A 33 -3.30 -9.00 -5.89
N GLY A 34 -4.17 -9.11 -6.90
CA GLY A 34 -3.83 -9.71 -8.19
C GLY A 34 -2.81 -8.86 -8.96
N GLU A 35 -2.92 -7.54 -8.87
CA GLU A 35 -1.96 -6.62 -9.49
C GLU A 35 -0.58 -6.68 -8.82
N ILE A 36 -0.54 -6.71 -7.48
CA ILE A 36 0.70 -6.88 -6.71
C ILE A 36 1.35 -8.22 -7.06
N PHE A 37 0.55 -9.29 -7.15
CA PHE A 37 1.04 -10.62 -7.54
C PHE A 37 1.74 -10.59 -8.90
N VAL A 38 1.15 -9.92 -9.90
CA VAL A 38 1.77 -9.75 -11.22
C VAL A 38 3.07 -8.97 -11.13
N GLY A 39 3.12 -7.89 -10.34
CA GLY A 39 4.35 -7.12 -10.14
C GLY A 39 5.48 -7.94 -9.51
N ILE A 40 5.17 -8.80 -8.53
CA ILE A 40 6.13 -9.73 -7.91
C ILE A 40 6.59 -10.78 -8.93
N LEU A 41 5.65 -11.37 -9.67
CA LEU A 41 5.92 -12.45 -10.61
C LEU A 41 6.77 -11.97 -11.80
N LEU A 42 6.39 -10.87 -12.44
CA LEU A 42 7.09 -10.33 -13.61
C LEU A 42 8.32 -9.51 -13.25
N GLY A 43 8.40 -9.01 -12.01
CA GLY A 43 9.52 -8.23 -11.50
C GLY A 43 10.74 -9.09 -11.14
N GLN A 44 11.77 -8.42 -10.63
CA GLN A 44 13.05 -9.03 -10.24
C GLN A 44 12.95 -10.03 -9.09
N SER A 45 11.82 -10.05 -8.36
CA SER A 45 11.59 -11.00 -7.26
C SER A 45 11.43 -12.45 -7.74
N VAL A 46 10.91 -12.68 -8.95
CA VAL A 46 10.66 -14.04 -9.47
C VAL A 46 11.22 -14.24 -10.87
N LEU A 47 10.59 -13.69 -11.91
CA LEU A 47 10.98 -13.97 -13.31
C LEU A 47 12.02 -13.00 -13.87
N GLY A 48 12.13 -11.79 -13.31
CA GLY A 48 13.10 -10.79 -13.75
C GLY A 48 12.85 -10.21 -15.14
N ILE A 49 11.65 -10.39 -15.70
CA ILE A 49 11.28 -9.92 -17.05
C ILE A 49 11.29 -8.40 -17.10
N ILE A 50 10.77 -7.75 -16.05
CA ILE A 50 10.63 -6.30 -15.99
C ILE A 50 11.74 -5.73 -15.08
N PRO A 51 12.66 -4.90 -15.62
CA PRO A 51 13.74 -4.31 -14.86
C PRO A 51 13.24 -3.15 -13.98
N LEU A 52 13.75 -3.07 -12.76
CA LEU A 52 13.50 -1.95 -11.86
C LEU A 52 14.48 -0.81 -12.15
N ASN A 53 14.15 0.04 -13.12
CA ASN A 53 14.94 1.22 -13.47
C ASN A 53 14.26 2.53 -13.02
N ASP A 54 14.99 3.64 -13.15
CA ASP A 54 14.53 4.95 -12.67
C ASP A 54 13.23 5.40 -13.35
N VAL A 55 13.05 5.09 -14.64
CA VAL A 55 11.81 5.43 -15.35
C VAL A 55 10.62 4.66 -14.79
N MET A 56 10.79 3.37 -14.52
CA MET A 56 9.71 2.55 -13.98
C MET A 56 9.40 2.88 -12.51
N ARG A 57 10.42 3.27 -11.73
CA ARG A 57 10.24 3.86 -10.39
C ARG A 57 9.45 5.16 -10.44
N LEU A 58 9.81 6.08 -11.33
CA LEU A 58 9.10 7.34 -11.52
C LEU A 58 7.63 7.12 -11.91
N LEU A 59 7.37 6.18 -12.82
CA LEU A 59 6.00 5.85 -13.23
C LEU A 59 5.18 5.23 -12.08
N ALA A 60 5.80 4.38 -11.25
CA ALA A 60 5.15 3.84 -10.06
C ALA A 60 4.84 4.95 -9.02
N GLU A 61 5.78 5.87 -8.80
CA GLU A 61 5.57 7.03 -7.92
C GLU A 61 4.43 7.93 -8.42
N LEU A 62 4.40 8.22 -9.73
CA LEU A 62 3.30 8.95 -10.35
C LEU A 62 1.97 8.23 -10.16
N GLY A 63 1.93 6.91 -10.32
CA GLY A 63 0.73 6.10 -10.06
C GLY A 63 0.23 6.24 -8.63
N ILE A 64 1.12 6.18 -7.63
CA ILE A 64 0.78 6.34 -6.22
C ILE A 64 0.29 7.77 -5.92
N ILE A 65 0.94 8.79 -6.49
CA ILE A 65 0.53 10.19 -6.33
C ILE A 65 -0.88 10.39 -6.89
N LEU A 66 -1.16 9.88 -8.10
CA LEU A 66 -2.48 9.98 -8.73
C LEU A 66 -3.55 9.23 -7.92
N LEU A 67 -3.23 8.05 -7.40
CA LEU A 67 -4.12 7.28 -6.53
C LEU A 67 -4.47 8.06 -5.26
N LEU A 68 -3.48 8.55 -4.52
CA LEU A 68 -3.69 9.30 -3.29
C LEU A 68 -4.41 10.64 -3.54
N PHE A 69 -4.12 11.27 -4.68
CA PHE A 69 -4.83 12.48 -5.10
C PHE A 69 -6.31 12.20 -5.38
N HIS A 70 -6.62 11.12 -6.10
CA HIS A 70 -7.99 10.70 -6.36
C HIS A 70 -8.76 10.41 -5.07
N ILE A 71 -8.17 9.62 -4.16
CA ILE A 71 -8.75 9.34 -2.84
C ILE A 71 -9.00 10.64 -2.06
N GLY A 72 -8.06 11.59 -2.13
CA GLY A 72 -8.20 12.91 -1.50
C GLY A 72 -9.35 13.74 -2.09
N LEU A 73 -9.63 13.61 -3.39
CA LEU A 73 -10.76 14.28 -4.05
C LEU A 73 -12.12 13.69 -3.66
N GLU A 74 -12.18 12.39 -3.37
CA GLU A 74 -13.40 11.70 -2.93
C GLU A 74 -13.68 11.84 -1.42
N ALA A 75 -12.69 12.30 -0.64
CA ALA A 75 -12.80 12.42 0.81
C ALA A 75 -13.83 13.47 1.26
N ASP A 76 -14.79 13.06 2.10
CA ASP A 76 -15.73 13.98 2.74
C ASP A 76 -15.13 14.62 4.00
N LEU A 77 -14.63 15.85 3.85
CA LEU A 77 -14.04 16.62 4.94
C LEU A 77 -15.02 16.88 6.10
N LYS A 78 -16.34 16.91 5.85
CA LYS A 78 -17.34 17.09 6.91
C LYS A 78 -17.44 15.83 7.77
N GLN A 79 -17.47 14.66 7.14
CA GLN A 79 -17.45 13.38 7.86
C GLN A 79 -16.15 13.20 8.65
N LEU A 80 -15.01 13.57 8.06
CA LEU A 80 -13.72 13.53 8.76
C LEU A 80 -13.73 14.41 10.02
N LYS A 81 -14.29 15.63 9.93
CA LYS A 81 -14.40 16.53 11.08
C LYS A 81 -15.32 15.98 12.17
N GLN A 82 -16.42 15.33 11.80
CA GLN A 82 -17.33 14.69 12.76
C GLN A 82 -16.67 13.51 13.48
N ALA A 83 -15.82 12.75 12.77
CA ALA A 83 -15.06 11.65 13.34
C ALA A 83 -13.78 12.10 14.07
N GLY A 84 -13.46 13.40 14.10
CA GLY A 84 -12.13 13.92 14.45
C GLY A 84 -11.56 13.41 15.76
N PHE A 85 -12.36 13.32 16.83
CA PHE A 85 -11.89 12.80 18.12
C PHE A 85 -11.52 11.32 18.03
N SER A 86 -12.44 10.48 17.53
CA SER A 86 -12.21 9.05 17.34
C SER A 86 -11.03 8.79 16.41
N ALA A 87 -10.98 9.47 15.26
CA ALA A 87 -9.89 9.36 14.30
C ALA A 87 -8.53 9.75 14.89
N THR A 88 -8.47 10.81 15.70
CA THR A 88 -7.23 11.23 16.36
C THR A 88 -6.78 10.20 17.40
N THR A 89 -7.70 9.68 18.22
CA THR A 89 -7.39 8.64 19.19
C THR A 89 -6.89 7.37 18.50
N VAL A 90 -7.56 6.91 17.44
CA VAL A 90 -7.14 5.75 16.66
C VAL A 90 -5.77 5.98 16.02
N ALA A 91 -5.50 7.17 15.48
CA ALA A 91 -4.20 7.50 14.90
C ALA A 91 -3.07 7.48 15.96
N ILE A 92 -3.29 8.10 17.12
CA ILE A 92 -2.29 8.16 18.19
C ILE A 92 -2.01 6.77 18.76
N ILE A 93 -3.07 6.02 19.12
CA ILE A 93 -2.91 4.69 19.69
C ILE A 93 -2.37 3.72 18.63
N GLY A 94 -2.91 3.76 17.42
CA GLY A 94 -2.48 2.93 16.30
C GLY A 94 -1.04 3.19 15.84
N ALA A 95 -0.49 4.38 16.11
CA ALA A 95 0.91 4.71 15.88
C ALA A 95 1.80 4.31 17.06
N LEU A 96 1.46 4.77 18.27
CA LEU A 96 2.31 4.61 19.45
C LEU A 96 2.35 3.17 19.95
N PHE A 97 1.21 2.47 19.92
CA PHE A 97 1.14 1.12 20.47
C PHE A 97 2.02 0.13 19.69
N PRO A 98 1.94 0.02 18.34
CA PRO A 98 2.86 -0.81 17.56
C PRO A 98 4.32 -0.36 17.68
N MET A 99 4.56 0.95 17.73
CA MET A 99 5.92 1.49 17.89
C MET A 99 6.57 1.05 19.19
N VAL A 100 5.88 1.27 20.32
CA VAL A 100 6.38 0.94 21.65
C VAL A 100 6.51 -0.57 21.81
N THR A 101 5.49 -1.33 21.40
CA THR A 101 5.55 -2.80 21.50
C THR A 101 6.63 -3.40 20.61
N GLY A 102 6.78 -2.93 19.37
CA GLY A 102 7.85 -3.34 18.47
C GLY A 102 9.24 -3.03 19.01
N PHE A 103 9.42 -1.85 19.59
CA PHE A 103 10.66 -1.48 20.29
C PHE A 103 10.95 -2.41 21.47
N LEU A 104 9.98 -2.58 22.38
CA LEU A 104 10.15 -3.38 23.59
C LEU A 104 10.45 -4.84 23.28
N VAL A 105 9.74 -5.43 22.31
CA VAL A 105 9.99 -6.80 21.86
C VAL A 105 11.38 -6.92 21.24
N SER A 106 11.76 -5.98 20.36
CA SER A 106 13.08 -5.99 19.73
C SER A 106 14.22 -5.86 20.74
N TYR A 107 14.06 -4.99 21.74
CA TYR A 107 15.09 -4.71 22.72
C TYR A 107 15.18 -5.79 23.81
N TYR A 108 14.05 -6.20 24.40
CA TYR A 108 14.05 -7.13 25.54
C TYR A 108 13.97 -8.61 25.16
N VAL A 109 13.31 -8.95 24.04
CA VAL A 109 13.15 -10.36 23.63
C VAL A 109 14.26 -10.76 22.68
N PHE A 110 14.53 -9.94 21.67
CA PHE A 110 15.55 -10.23 20.65
C PHE A 110 16.94 -9.68 21.01
N ASN A 111 17.08 -8.93 22.10
CA ASN A 111 18.34 -8.34 22.56
C ASN A 111 19.02 -7.46 21.50
N TYR A 112 18.24 -6.77 20.65
CA TYR A 112 18.81 -5.85 19.68
C TYR A 112 19.30 -4.55 20.33
N PRO A 113 20.33 -3.89 19.76
CA PRO A 113 20.79 -2.59 20.21
C PRO A 113 19.66 -1.55 20.22
N LEU A 114 19.76 -0.55 21.10
CA LEU A 114 18.75 0.50 21.28
C LEU A 114 18.32 1.13 19.95
N ILE A 115 19.28 1.52 19.11
CA ILE A 115 19.02 2.16 17.81
C ILE A 115 18.25 1.22 16.88
N THR A 116 18.63 -0.06 16.82
CA THR A 116 17.96 -1.07 16.00
C THR A 116 16.53 -1.31 16.49
N GLY A 117 16.32 -1.42 17.80
CA GLY A 117 14.98 -1.57 18.39
C GLY A 117 14.10 -0.36 18.08
N LEU A 118 14.63 0.86 18.21
CA LEU A 118 13.89 2.09 17.91
C LEU A 118 13.55 2.17 16.42
N PHE A 119 14.47 1.73 15.55
CA PHE A 119 14.23 1.65 14.12
C PHE A 119 13.09 0.68 13.79
N ILE A 120 13.13 -0.54 14.35
CA ILE A 120 12.06 -1.53 14.17
C ILE A 120 10.72 -0.97 14.67
N GLY A 121 10.67 -0.44 15.90
CA GLY A 121 9.47 0.20 16.43
C GLY A 121 8.96 1.31 15.52
N GLY A 122 9.83 2.22 15.08
CA GLY A 122 9.47 3.32 14.18
C GLY A 122 8.91 2.85 12.84
N THR A 123 9.40 1.74 12.29
CA THR A 123 8.87 1.19 11.02
C THR A 123 7.44 0.68 11.14
N LEU A 124 7.00 0.28 12.34
CA LEU A 124 5.63 -0.18 12.59
C LEU A 124 4.61 0.96 12.75
N THR A 125 5.07 2.21 12.83
CA THR A 125 4.21 3.38 12.96
C THR A 125 3.51 3.75 11.65
N ALA A 126 4.16 3.54 10.50
CA ALA A 126 3.67 3.98 9.21
C ALA A 126 2.55 3.07 8.70
N THR A 127 1.37 3.64 8.41
CA THR A 127 0.22 2.92 7.83
C THR A 127 -0.02 3.37 6.39
N SER A 128 -0.60 2.50 5.56
CA SER A 128 -0.90 2.80 4.15
C SER A 128 -2.41 2.97 3.92
N ILE A 129 -2.87 4.22 4.00
CA ILE A 129 -4.29 4.55 3.75
C ILE A 129 -4.69 4.27 2.30
N GLY A 130 -3.78 4.52 1.33
CA GLY A 130 -4.08 4.35 -0.10
C GLY A 130 -4.47 2.92 -0.45
N ILE A 131 -3.73 1.93 0.05
CA ILE A 131 -4.07 0.52 -0.16
C ILE A 131 -5.32 0.13 0.62
N THR A 132 -5.48 0.64 1.85
CA THR A 132 -6.67 0.33 2.66
C THR A 132 -7.95 0.81 1.98
N ILE A 133 -7.97 2.06 1.50
CA ILE A 133 -9.11 2.62 0.76
C ILE A 133 -9.35 1.84 -0.53
N ARG A 134 -8.29 1.53 -1.30
CA ARG A 134 -8.41 0.74 -2.52
C ARG A 134 -9.01 -0.64 -2.28
N VAL A 135 -8.62 -1.32 -1.20
CA VAL A 135 -9.22 -2.60 -0.80
C VAL A 135 -10.69 -2.41 -0.42
N LEU A 136 -11.02 -1.36 0.33
CA LEU A 136 -12.41 -1.06 0.70
C LEU A 136 -13.28 -0.73 -0.51
N GLU A 137 -12.75 -0.05 -1.52
CA GLU A 137 -13.41 0.17 -2.82
C GLU A 137 -13.62 -1.14 -3.57
N ASP A 138 -12.57 -1.97 -3.69
CA ASP A 138 -12.61 -3.27 -4.37
C ASP A 138 -13.71 -4.18 -3.79
N ILE A 139 -13.95 -4.11 -2.47
CA ILE A 139 -15.00 -4.90 -1.80
C ILE A 139 -16.32 -4.14 -1.60
N GLY A 140 -16.44 -2.91 -2.12
CA GLY A 140 -17.67 -2.11 -2.10
C GLY A 140 -18.07 -1.54 -0.72
N LYS A 141 -17.12 -1.40 0.21
CA LYS A 141 -17.37 -1.00 1.61
C LYS A 141 -16.91 0.42 1.98
N ILE A 142 -16.50 1.25 1.02
CA ILE A 142 -16.00 2.61 1.31
C ILE A 142 -17.00 3.51 2.06
N LYS A 143 -18.31 3.27 1.91
CA LYS A 143 -19.39 4.05 2.56
C LYS A 143 -19.88 3.44 3.87
N GLU A 144 -19.41 2.25 4.25
CA GLU A 144 -19.75 1.67 5.53
C GLU A 144 -19.04 2.41 6.65
N ARG A 145 -19.80 2.76 7.69
CA ARG A 145 -19.24 3.40 8.86
C ARG A 145 -18.58 2.32 9.72
N PHE A 146 -17.26 2.24 9.67
CA PHE A 146 -16.48 1.40 10.57
C PHE A 146 -16.28 2.16 11.88
N ALA A 147 -17.15 1.86 12.86
CA ALA A 147 -17.32 2.50 14.18
C ALA A 147 -18.21 3.77 14.22
#